data_AF-A0A964LQ28-F1
#
_entry.id   AF-A0A964LQ28-F1
#
_cell.length_a   1.000
_cell.length_b   1.000
_cell.length_c   1.000
_cell.angle_alpha   90.00
_cell.angle_beta   90.00
_cell.angle_gamma   90.00
#
_symmetry.space_group_name_H-M   'P 1'
#
loop_
_entity.id
_entity.type
_entity.pdbx_description
1 polymer ?
#
loop_
_entity_poly.entity_id
_entity_poly.type
_entity_poly.pdbx_seq_one_letter_code
_entity_poly.pdbx_strand_id
1 'polypeptide(L)'
;MRKIVWLVFGISFVLINAISIIGEYYTGIHIHMFLRISFILGVTIGVSILGGTMILVNNLGEEKPLSGYVRDTLSADRKREPE
;
A
#
# COMPACT_ATOMS: atom_id res chain seq x y z
N MET A 1 -8.44 0.54 0.72
CA MET A 1 -7.68 -0.24 -0.28
C MET A 1 -8.43 -0.46 -1.60
N ARG A 2 -9.54 -1.21 -1.66
CA ARG A 2 -10.19 -1.56 -2.94
C ARG A 2 -10.46 -0.36 -3.86
N LYS A 3 -11.04 0.72 -3.34
CA LYS A 3 -11.32 1.95 -4.13
C LYS A 3 -10.05 2.64 -4.64
N ILE A 4 -8.97 2.64 -3.85
CA ILE A 4 -7.70 3.29 -4.19
C ILE A 4 -7.02 2.55 -5.33
N VAL A 5 -6.97 1.21 -5.26
CA VAL A 5 -6.37 0.38 -6.33
C VAL A 5 -7.08 0.60 -7.65
N TRP A 6 -8.42 0.62 -7.64
CA TRP A 6 -9.22 0.89 -8.84
C TRP A 6 -9.03 2.31 -9.39
N LEU A 7 -8.89 3.30 -8.51
CA LEU A 7 -8.63 4.68 -8.89
C LEU A 7 -7.24 4.83 -9.53
N VAL A 8 -6.21 4.23 -8.93
CA VAL A 8 -4.85 4.21 -9.48
C VAL A 8 -4.80 3.49 -10.82
N PHE A 9 -5.51 2.37 -10.95
CA PHE A 9 -5.63 1.65 -12.21
C PHE A 9 -6.28 2.52 -13.30
N GLY A 10 -7.39 3.19 -12.99
CA GLY A 10 -8.08 4.09 -13.92
C GLY A 10 -7.19 5.27 -14.36
N ILE A 11 -6.51 5.91 -13.41
CA ILE A 11 -5.59 7.02 -13.68
C ILE A 11 -4.41 6.55 -14.54
N SER A 12 -3.80 5.41 -14.19
CA SER A 12 -2.66 4.85 -14.92
C SER A 12 -3.05 4.46 -16.35
N PHE A 13 -4.25 3.91 -16.54
CA PHE A 13 -4.77 3.57 -17.85
C PHE A 13 -4.87 4.79 -18.77
N VAL A 14 -5.40 5.90 -18.26
CA VAL A 14 -5.51 7.16 -19.02
C VAL A 14 -4.14 7.76 -19.30
N LEU A 15 -3.30 7.91 -18.26
CA LEU A 15 -1.99 8.55 -18.38
C LEU A 15 -1.06 7.81 -19.33
N ILE A 16 -0.96 6.48 -19.22
CA ILE A 16 -0.01 5.70 -20.04
C ILE A 16 -0.46 5.72 -21.50
N ASN A 17 -1.75 5.69 -21.79
CA ASN A 17 -2.23 5.85 -23.16
C ASN A 17 -1.98 7.26 -23.70
N ALA A 18 -2.26 8.30 -22.91
CA ALA A 18 -2.00 9.68 -23.31
C ALA A 18 -0.51 9.92 -23.60
N ILE A 19 0.37 9.48 -22.70
CA ILE A 19 1.83 9.57 -22.87
C ILE A 19 2.28 8.76 -24.09
N SER A 20 1.69 7.60 -24.34
CA SER A 20 2.06 6.81 -25.52
C SER A 20 1.68 7.49 -26.83
N ILE A 21 0.50 8.12 -26.89
CA ILE A 21 0.06 8.88 -28.08
C ILE A 21 0.97 10.10 -28.28
N ILE A 22 1.25 10.85 -27.22
CA ILE A 22 2.13 12.04 -27.26
C ILE A 22 3.55 11.63 -27.62
N GLY A 23 4.06 10.55 -27.02
CA GLY A 23 5.38 10.00 -27.28
C GLY A 23 5.53 9.56 -28.73
N GLU A 24 4.54 8.88 -29.28
CA GLU A 24 4.52 8.50 -30.69
C GLU A 24 4.55 9.73 -31.61
N TYR A 25 3.81 10.79 -31.27
CA TYR A 25 3.81 12.04 -32.04
C TYR A 25 5.18 12.73 -32.07
N TYR A 26 5.89 12.81 -30.94
CA TYR A 26 7.16 13.53 -30.86
C TYR A 26 8.39 12.69 -31.25
N THR A 27 8.36 11.38 -30.99
CA THR A 27 9.53 10.51 -31.18
C THR A 27 9.41 9.58 -32.38
N GLY A 28 8.21 9.41 -32.94
CA GLY A 28 7.93 8.41 -33.97
C GLY A 28 7.99 6.97 -33.47
N ILE A 29 8.22 6.74 -32.16
CA ILE A 29 8.33 5.41 -31.59
C ILE A 29 6.94 4.89 -31.23
N HIS A 30 6.50 3.86 -31.94
CA HIS A 30 5.25 3.18 -31.62
C HIS A 30 5.42 2.27 -30.40
N ILE A 31 4.85 2.68 -29.27
CA ILE A 31 4.81 1.85 -28.06
C ILE A 31 3.73 0.78 -28.24
N HIS A 32 4.14 -0.48 -28.36
CA HIS A 32 3.21 -1.61 -28.48
C HIS A 32 2.26 -1.73 -27.28
N MET A 33 1.03 -2.16 -27.56
CA MET A 33 -0.04 -2.27 -26.57
C MET A 33 0.32 -3.20 -25.39
N PHE A 34 1.06 -4.29 -25.63
CA PHE A 34 1.55 -5.17 -24.56
C PHE A 34 2.45 -4.42 -23.57
N LEU A 35 3.35 -3.56 -24.05
CA LEU A 35 4.21 -2.77 -23.17
C LEU A 35 3.40 -1.76 -22.35
N ARG A 36 2.39 -1.12 -22.97
CA ARG A 36 1.48 -0.20 -22.26
C ARG A 36 0.74 -0.91 -21.13
N ILE A 37 0.20 -2.10 -21.37
CA ILE A 37 -0.51 -2.90 -20.37
C ILE A 37 0.45 -3.31 -19.24
N SER A 38 1.66 -3.78 -19.57
CA SER A 38 2.68 -4.13 -18.58
C SER A 38 3.04 -2.94 -17.68
N PHE A 39 3.14 -1.73 -18.23
CA PHE A 39 3.35 -0.52 -17.44
C PHE A 39 2.16 -0.21 -16.52
N ILE A 40 0.93 -0.29 -17.02
CA ILE A 40 -0.28 -0.03 -16.21
C ILE A 40 -0.34 -1.01 -15.04
N LEU A 41 -0.10 -2.29 -15.29
CA LEU A 41 -0.11 -3.33 -14.26
C LEU A 41 1.05 -3.13 -13.28
N GLY A 42 2.26 -2.84 -13.76
CA GLY A 42 3.43 -2.59 -12.93
C GLY A 42 3.22 -1.42 -11.96
N VAL A 43 2.70 -0.29 -12.45
CA VAL A 43 2.37 0.87 -11.62
C VAL A 43 1.29 0.52 -10.60
N THR A 44 0.23 -0.16 -11.02
CA THR A 44 -0.87 -0.54 -10.12
C THR A 44 -0.41 -1.45 -8.99
N ILE A 45 0.43 -2.45 -9.30
CA ILE A 45 1.01 -3.36 -8.30
C ILE A 45 1.97 -2.61 -7.39
N GLY A 46 2.88 -1.80 -7.93
CA GLY A 46 3.85 -1.03 -7.16
C GLY A 46 3.18 -0.12 -6.13
N VAL A 47 2.17 0.65 -6.55
CA VAL A 47 1.39 1.51 -5.64
C VAL A 47 0.61 0.70 -4.62
N SER A 48 0.07 -0.47 -4.99
CA SER A 48 -0.66 -1.33 -4.07
C SER A 48 0.23 -1.86 -2.95
N ILE A 49 1.46 -2.26 -3.27
CA ILE A 49 2.44 -2.73 -2.28
C ILE A 49 2.85 -1.58 -1.35
N LEU A 50 3.27 -0.44 -1.91
CA LEU A 50 3.70 0.70 -1.12
C LEU A 50 2.58 1.25 -0.22
N GLY A 51 1.38 1.39 -0.78
CA GLY A 51 0.19 1.82 -0.03
C GLY A 51 -0.21 0.81 1.05
N GLY A 52 -0.08 -0.49 0.77
CA GLY A 52 -0.31 -1.55 1.75
C GLY A 52 0.66 -1.46 2.93
N THR A 53 1.95 -1.31 2.64
CA THR A 53 2.99 -1.16 3.67
C THR A 53 2.76 0.08 4.53
N MET A 54 2.46 1.23 3.92
CA MET A 54 2.14 2.47 4.65
C MET A 54 0.96 2.29 5.61
N ILE A 55 -0.08 1.58 5.18
CA ILE A 55 -1.24 1.30 6.05
C ILE A 55 -0.81 0.43 7.22
N LEU A 56 -0.02 -0.63 6.99
CA LEU A 56 0.47 -1.48 8.07
C LEU A 56 1.29 -0.69 9.09
N VAL A 57 2.23 0.14 8.63
CA VAL A 57 3.08 0.97 9.49
C VAL A 57 2.24 1.94 10.32
N ASN A 58 1.26 2.60 9.71
CA ASN A 58 0.38 3.51 10.43
C ASN A 58 -0.46 2.79 11.50
N ASN A 59 -1.02 1.62 11.17
CA ASN A 59 -1.75 0.81 12.17
C ASN A 59 -0.83 0.36 13.31
N LEU A 60 0.43 0.02 13.01
CA LEU A 60 1.41 -0.36 14.02
C LEU A 60 1.74 0.79 14.98
N GLY A 61 1.69 2.04 14.50
CA GLY A 61 1.84 3.24 15.34
C GLY A 61 0.61 3.56 16.18
N GLU A 62 -0.58 3.11 15.77
CA GLU A 62 -1.84 3.30 16.48
C GLU A 62 -2.14 2.18 17.49
N GLU A 63 -1.51 1.01 17.34
CA GLU A 63 -1.67 -0.10 18.28
C GLU A 63 -0.97 0.19 19.63
N LYS A 64 -1.76 0.14 20.71
CA LYS A 64 -1.24 0.20 22.08
C LYS A 64 -0.53 -1.11 22.39
N PRO A 65 0.72 -1.10 22.91
CA PRO A 65 1.48 -2.33 23.11
C PRO A 65 0.74 -3.26 24.09
N LEU A 66 0.49 -4.50 23.65
CA LEU A 66 -0.08 -5.57 24.49
C LEU A 66 0.87 -5.98 25.63
N SER A 67 2.16 -5.65 25.55
CA SER A 67 3.12 -5.79 26.65
C SER A 67 2.94 -4.66 27.67
N GLY A 68 1.68 -4.36 28.01
CA GLY A 68 1.26 -3.35 28.96
C GLY A 68 2.19 -3.30 30.16
N TYR A 69 2.43 -2.07 30.62
CA TYR A 69 3.06 -1.73 31.89
C TYR A 69 3.20 -2.94 32.82
N VAL A 70 4.42 -3.24 33.26
CA VAL A 70 4.80 -4.30 34.22
C VAL A 70 3.87 -4.39 35.46
N ARG A 71 3.07 -3.35 35.71
CA ARG A 71 2.00 -3.30 36.71
C ARG A 71 0.82 -4.28 36.45
N ASP A 72 0.52 -4.65 35.21
CA ASP A 72 -0.64 -5.51 34.87
C ASP A 72 -0.31 -7.01 34.80
N THR A 73 0.96 -7.39 34.60
CA THR A 73 1.38 -8.80 34.61
C THR A 73 1.72 -9.34 36.00
N LEU A 74 1.93 -8.46 36.99
CA LEU A 74 2.26 -8.85 38.37
C LEU A 74 1.06 -8.82 39.34
N SER A 75 -0.10 -8.26 38.95
CA SER A 75 -1.26 -8.17 39.84
C SER A 75 -1.95 -9.53 40.09
N ALA A 76 -1.81 -10.49 39.18
CA ALA A 76 -2.40 -11.83 39.35
C ALA A 76 -1.71 -12.66 40.45
N ASP A 77 -0.44 -12.36 40.78
CA ASP A 77 0.35 -13.12 41.75
C ASP A 77 0.34 -12.49 43.16
N ARG A 78 -0.04 -11.21 43.28
CA ARG A 78 0.01 -10.46 44.56
C ARG A 78 -1.16 -10.75 45.53
N LYS A 79 -2.07 -11.68 45.20
CA LYS A 79 -3.30 -11.93 45.99
C LYS A 79 -3.27 -13.22 46.80
N ARG A 80 -2.10 -13.86 46.92
CA ARG A 80 -1.89 -15.07 47.74
C ARG A 80 -0.79 -14.85 48.79
N GLU A 81 -1.04 -13.97 49.74
CA GLU A 81 -0.44 -14.11 51.07
C GLU A 81 -1.61 -14.23 52.07
N PRO A 82 -1.86 -15.42 52.64
CA PRO A 82 -2.70 -15.56 53.80
C PRO A 82 -1.87 -15.27 55.07
N GLU A 83 -2.30 -14.28 55.85
CA GLU A 83 -2.03 -14.20 57.29
C GLU A 83 -2.85 -15.26 58.04
#